data_AF-R9JXL7-F1
#
_entry.id   AF-R9JXL7-F1
#
_cell.length_a   1.000
_cell.length_b   1.000
_cell.length_c   1.000
_cell.angle_alpha   90.00
_cell.angle_beta   90.00
_cell.angle_gamma   90.00
#
_symmetry.space_group_name_H-M   'P 1'
#
loop_
_entity.id
_entity.type
_entity.pdbx_description
1 polymer ?
#
loop_
_entity_poly.entity_id
_entity_poly.type
_entity_poly.pdbx_seq_one_letter_code
_entity_poly.pdbx_strand_id
1 'polypeptide(L)'
;MKSQYIQLPPLPLNMPKETLEMIWLYVHLSKQEQEMIRNFIRENLKEHNKSLSETELAKILQESDSEINPDIQEYADLMRKLLGILIAQSCDMAAFVYQNYCIEGKPPQEIADESGVDVESIRIMAQYYDKMPPLQ
;
A
#
# COMPACT_ATOMS: atom_id res chain seq x y z
N MET A 1 39.49 18.14 -11.55
CA MET A 1 38.95 18.01 -10.17
C MET A 1 39.35 16.65 -9.63
N LYS A 2 39.75 16.54 -8.36
CA LYS A 2 39.95 15.23 -7.72
C LYS A 2 38.59 14.59 -7.52
N SER A 3 38.39 13.40 -8.08
CA SER A 3 37.20 12.59 -7.82
C SER A 3 37.11 12.31 -6.32
N GLN A 4 35.97 12.62 -5.72
CA GLN A 4 35.67 12.30 -4.33
C GLN A 4 34.94 10.96 -4.31
N TYR A 5 35.47 10.02 -3.54
CA TYR A 5 34.91 8.68 -3.39
C TYR A 5 34.35 8.51 -2.00
N ILE A 6 33.19 7.87 -1.91
CA ILE A 6 32.60 7.45 -0.66
C ILE A 6 33.34 6.18 -0.21
N GLN A 7 33.93 6.22 0.98
CA GLN A 7 34.60 5.08 1.57
C GLN A 7 33.61 4.39 2.51
N LEU A 8 33.05 3.27 2.05
CA LEU A 8 32.22 2.40 2.88
C LEU A 8 33.09 1.30 3.51
N PRO A 9 32.74 0.81 4.71
CA PRO A 9 33.35 -0.41 5.23
C PRO A 9 33.06 -1.59 4.27
N PRO A 10 33.83 -2.69 4.36
CA PRO A 10 33.52 -3.91 3.63
C PRO A 10 32.07 -4.33 3.86
N LEU A 11 31.29 -4.45 2.78
CA LEU A 11 29.88 -4.83 2.85
C LEU A 11 29.73 -6.34 2.59
N PRO A 12 28.83 -7.03 3.31
CA PRO A 12 28.48 -8.42 3.02
C PRO A 12 28.01 -8.59 1.57
N LEU A 13 28.47 -9.64 0.90
CA LEU A 13 28.09 -9.95 -0.48
C LEU A 13 26.57 -10.19 -0.64
N ASN A 14 25.94 -10.72 0.41
CA ASN A 14 24.51 -11.04 0.45
C ASN A 14 23.65 -9.89 1.04
N MET A 15 24.17 -8.67 1.12
CA MET A 15 23.41 -7.52 1.57
C MET A 15 22.21 -7.27 0.64
N PRO A 16 20.98 -7.06 1.18
CA PRO A 16 19.83 -6.68 0.37
C PRO A 16 20.09 -5.39 -0.41
N LYS A 17 19.59 -5.31 -1.65
CA LYS A 17 19.80 -4.15 -2.53
C LYS A 17 19.24 -2.87 -1.92
N GLU A 18 18.11 -2.98 -1.25
CA GLU A 18 17.42 -1.90 -0.56
C GLU A 18 18.29 -1.31 0.55
N THR A 19 19.09 -2.14 1.22
CA THR A 19 20.04 -1.67 2.25
C THR A 19 21.23 -0.91 1.62
N LEU A 20 21.72 -1.37 0.47
CA LEU A 20 22.77 -0.68 -0.29
C LEU A 20 22.28 0.69 -0.78
N GLU A 21 21.06 0.76 -1.29
CA GLU A 21 20.42 2.00 -1.74
C GLU A 21 20.23 2.97 -0.58
N MET A 22 19.76 2.50 0.59
CA MET A 22 19.66 3.36 1.78
C MET A 22 21.02 3.92 2.23
N ILE A 23 22.07 3.10 2.23
CA ILE A 23 23.43 3.57 2.55
C ILE A 23 23.85 4.65 1.54
N TRP A 24 23.61 4.41 0.24
CA TRP A 24 23.92 5.34 -0.84
C TRP A 24 23.18 6.68 -0.70
N LEU A 25 21.88 6.65 -0.44
CA LEU A 25 21.09 7.87 -0.23
C LEU A 25 21.60 8.64 0.99
N TYR A 26 21.84 7.94 2.09
CA TYR A 26 22.31 8.56 3.34
C TYR A 26 23.64 9.31 3.19
N VAL A 27 24.61 8.73 2.47
CA VAL A 27 25.93 9.35 2.28
C VAL A 27 25.92 10.58 1.37
N HIS A 28 24.89 10.72 0.52
CA HIS A 28 24.70 11.90 -0.35
C HIS A 28 23.99 13.06 0.36
N LEU A 29 23.38 12.83 1.51
CA LEU A 29 22.80 13.90 2.33
C LEU A 29 23.88 14.83 2.88
N SER A 30 23.51 16.07 3.14
CA SER A 30 24.35 17.04 3.84
C SER A 30 24.69 16.56 5.26
N LYS A 31 25.76 17.09 5.85
CA LYS A 31 26.16 16.73 7.22
C LYS A 31 25.06 17.01 8.25
N GLN A 32 24.30 18.08 8.05
CA GLN A 32 23.19 18.47 8.91
C GLN A 32 22.04 17.47 8.83
N GLU A 33 21.62 17.07 7.62
CA GLU A 33 20.57 16.06 7.41
C GLU A 33 20.98 14.69 7.96
N GLN A 34 22.24 14.28 7.71
CA GLN A 34 22.79 13.05 8.28
C GLN A 34 22.76 13.05 9.81
N GLU A 35 23.00 14.21 10.43
CA GLU A 35 22.95 14.37 11.88
C GLU A 35 21.52 14.33 12.42
N MET A 36 20.59 14.97 11.73
CA MET A 36 19.17 14.93 12.05
C MET A 36 18.63 13.49 12.06
N ILE A 37 18.93 12.71 11.02
CA ILE A 37 18.54 11.29 10.94
C ILE A 37 19.18 10.47 12.06
N ARG A 38 20.45 10.71 12.39
CA ARG A 38 21.11 10.00 13.50
C ARG A 38 20.50 10.34 14.85
N ASN A 39 20.17 11.60 15.08
CA ASN A 39 19.53 12.03 16.32
C ASN A 39 18.15 11.39 16.44
N PHE A 40 17.38 11.41 15.37
CA PHE A 40 16.09 10.75 15.26
C PHE A 40 16.14 9.25 15.61
N ILE A 41 17.04 8.49 14.99
CA ILE A 41 17.20 7.06 15.26
C ILE A 41 17.58 6.84 16.73
N ARG A 42 18.50 7.64 17.28
CA ARG A 42 18.90 7.52 18.70
C ARG A 42 17.76 7.82 19.66
N GLU A 43 16.89 8.77 19.36
CA GLU A 43 15.73 9.10 20.19
C GLU A 43 14.70 7.98 20.18
N ASN A 44 14.44 7.37 19.01
CA ASN A 44 13.47 6.29 18.87
C ASN A 44 13.99 4.93 19.36
N LEU A 45 15.31 4.72 19.39
CA LEU A 45 15.89 3.54 20.05
C LEU A 45 15.86 3.63 21.59
N LYS A 46 15.72 4.84 22.15
CA LYS A 46 15.61 5.06 23.61
C LYS A 46 14.19 4.90 24.12
N GLU A 47 13.20 5.29 23.32
CA GLU A 47 11.78 5.15 23.64
C GLU A 47 11.20 3.94 22.90
N HIS A 48 11.06 2.80 23.59
CA HIS A 48 10.46 1.56 23.05
C HIS A 48 8.99 1.69 22.54
N ASN A 49 8.40 2.89 22.47
CA ASN A 49 6.96 3.10 22.29
C ASN A 49 6.57 4.43 21.61
N LYS A 50 7.31 4.90 20.59
CA LYS A 50 6.74 5.90 19.66
C LYS A 50 6.54 5.31 18.29
N SER A 51 5.31 5.46 17.79
CA SER A 51 4.98 5.12 16.42
C SER A 51 5.87 5.93 15.48
N LEU A 52 6.61 5.26 14.59
CA LEU A 52 7.44 5.89 13.56
C LEU A 52 6.65 6.92 12.72
N SER A 53 5.32 6.76 12.62
CA SER A 53 4.42 7.66 11.90
C SER A 53 4.26 9.06 12.53
N GLU A 54 4.57 9.23 13.82
CA GLU A 54 4.37 10.51 14.53
C GLU A 54 5.62 11.39 14.55
N THR A 55 6.66 10.96 13.85
CA THR A 55 7.99 11.51 14.03
C THR A 55 8.29 12.67 13.10
N GLU A 56 9.15 13.58 13.55
CA GLU A 56 9.58 14.75 12.79
C GLU A 56 10.28 14.34 11.48
N LEU A 57 10.96 13.19 11.46
CA LEU A 57 11.51 12.61 10.24
C LEU A 57 10.43 12.13 9.25
N ALA A 58 9.32 11.54 9.73
CA ALA A 58 8.22 11.15 8.85
C ALA A 58 7.55 12.36 8.19
N LYS A 59 7.46 13.48 8.91
CA LYS A 59 7.02 14.76 8.35
C LYS A 59 8.01 15.31 7.33
N ILE A 60 9.31 15.30 7.66
CA ILE A 60 10.37 15.74 6.74
C ILE A 60 10.47 14.87 5.49
N LEU A 61 10.21 13.56 5.57
CA LEU A 61 10.16 12.66 4.42
C LEU A 61 8.90 12.86 3.56
N GLN A 62 7.80 13.31 4.17
CA GLN A 62 6.59 13.71 3.43
C GLN A 62 6.72 15.10 2.80
N GLU A 63 7.46 16.00 3.46
CA GLU A 63 7.73 17.37 3.03
C GLU A 63 8.95 17.49 2.10
N SER A 64 9.84 16.49 2.09
CA SER A 64 10.93 16.45 1.13
C SER A 64 10.32 16.23 -0.25
N ASP A 65 10.33 17.29 -1.06
CA ASP A 65 10.19 17.29 -2.52
C ASP A 65 11.33 16.48 -3.19
N SER A 66 11.62 15.28 -2.70
CA SER A 66 12.37 14.30 -3.48
C SER A 66 11.51 14.03 -4.70
N GLU A 67 12.02 14.38 -5.89
CA GLU A 67 11.43 13.95 -7.16
C GLU A 67 11.12 12.46 -7.05
N ILE A 68 9.85 12.14 -6.83
CA ILE A 68 9.39 10.76 -6.76
C ILE A 68 9.79 10.17 -8.09
N ASN A 69 10.58 9.09 -8.06
CA ASN A 69 11.03 8.44 -9.28
C ASN A 69 9.79 8.27 -10.19
N PRO A 70 9.83 8.79 -11.44
CA PRO A 70 8.66 8.80 -12.31
C PRO A 70 8.10 7.40 -12.53
N ASP A 71 8.93 6.35 -12.50
CA ASP A 71 8.51 4.97 -12.61
C ASP A 71 7.71 4.50 -11.37
N ILE A 72 8.11 4.94 -10.17
CA ILE A 72 7.39 4.65 -8.91
C ILE A 72 6.07 5.41 -8.86
N GLN A 73 6.07 6.67 -9.32
CA GLN A 73 4.85 7.47 -9.42
C GLN A 73 3.87 6.86 -10.42
N GLU A 74 4.33 6.48 -11.61
CA GLU A 74 3.52 5.81 -12.62
C GLU A 74 2.95 4.49 -12.09
N TYR A 75 3.77 3.67 -11.43
CA TYR A 75 3.31 2.44 -10.80
C TYR A 75 2.21 2.72 -9.76
N ALA A 76 2.40 3.69 -8.87
CA ALA A 76 1.42 4.04 -7.85
C ALA A 76 0.10 4.53 -8.47
N ASP A 77 0.16 5.32 -9.54
CA ASP A 77 -1.01 5.82 -10.24
C ASP A 77 -1.75 4.70 -11.00
N LEU A 78 -1.02 3.79 -11.64
CA LEU A 78 -1.60 2.60 -12.29
C LEU A 78 -2.25 1.67 -11.26
N MET A 79 -1.60 1.43 -10.13
CA MET A 79 -2.16 0.64 -9.03
C MET A 79 -3.42 1.28 -8.46
N ARG A 80 -3.42 2.61 -8.28
CA ARG A 80 -4.62 3.34 -7.82
C ARG A 80 -5.77 3.20 -8.81
N LYS A 81 -5.51 3.30 -10.11
CA LYS A 81 -6.52 3.08 -11.16
C LYS A 81 -7.04 1.65 -11.16
N LEU A 82 -6.16 0.66 -11.07
CA LEU A 82 -6.52 -0.76 -11.03
C LEU A 82 -7.42 -1.05 -9.82
N LEU A 83 -7.03 -0.59 -8.63
CA LEU A 83 -7.84 -0.74 -7.42
C LEU A 83 -9.21 -0.07 -7.56
N GLY A 84 -9.27 1.13 -8.15
CA GLY A 84 -10.52 1.82 -8.42
C GLY A 84 -11.46 1.03 -9.33
N ILE A 85 -10.92 0.41 -10.39
CA ILE A 85 -11.69 -0.46 -11.29
C ILE A 85 -12.19 -1.70 -10.56
N LEU A 86 -11.33 -2.37 -9.79
CA LEU A 86 -11.70 -3.58 -9.04
C LEU A 86 -12.79 -3.29 -7.99
N ILE A 87 -12.70 -2.15 -7.30
CA ILE A 87 -13.72 -1.71 -6.35
C ILE A 87 -15.04 -1.45 -7.07
N ALA A 88 -15.03 -0.72 -8.19
CA ALA A 88 -16.24 -0.45 -8.96
C ALA A 88 -16.92 -1.74 -9.44
N GLN A 89 -16.14 -2.67 -10.02
CA GLN A 89 -16.64 -3.98 -10.45
C GLN A 89 -17.21 -4.80 -9.29
N SER A 90 -16.57 -4.74 -8.11
CA SER A 90 -17.06 -5.42 -6.91
C SER A 90 -18.38 -4.83 -6.43
N CYS A 91 -18.53 -3.50 -6.47
CA CYS A 91 -19.78 -2.81 -6.13
C CYS A 91 -20.90 -3.16 -7.11
N ASP A 92 -20.61 -3.18 -8.41
CA ASP A 92 -21.58 -3.56 -9.44
C ASP A 92 -22.06 -5.01 -9.25
N MET A 93 -21.13 -5.92 -8.96
CA MET A 93 -21.46 -7.32 -8.67
C MET A 93 -22.30 -7.45 -7.39
N ALA A 94 -21.93 -6.75 -6.32
CA ALA A 94 -22.70 -6.74 -5.09
C ALA A 94 -24.13 -6.22 -5.30
N ALA A 95 -24.29 -5.13 -6.06
CA ALA A 95 -25.61 -4.59 -6.41
C ALA A 95 -26.42 -5.57 -7.26
N PHE A 96 -25.79 -6.22 -8.24
CA PHE A 96 -26.41 -7.24 -9.08
C PHE A 96 -26.91 -8.44 -8.27
N VAL A 97 -26.08 -8.98 -7.37
CA VAL A 97 -26.46 -10.07 -6.48
C VAL A 97 -27.57 -9.64 -5.53
N TYR A 98 -27.47 -8.46 -4.91
CA TYR A 98 -28.50 -7.95 -4.02
C TYR A 98 -29.86 -7.83 -4.72
N GLN A 99 -29.91 -7.23 -5.91
CA GLN A 99 -31.14 -7.08 -6.68
C GLN A 99 -31.76 -8.44 -7.01
N ASN A 100 -30.98 -9.36 -7.58
CA ASN A 100 -31.51 -10.65 -8.03
C ASN A 100 -31.84 -11.60 -6.86
N TYR A 101 -30.99 -11.66 -5.84
CA TYR A 101 -31.18 -12.57 -4.71
C TYR A 101 -32.18 -12.02 -3.68
N CYS A 102 -31.98 -10.78 -3.20
CA CYS A 102 -32.78 -10.23 -2.09
C CYS A 102 -34.12 -9.65 -2.56
N ILE A 103 -34.16 -8.99 -3.72
CA ILE A 103 -35.38 -8.31 -4.21
C ILE A 103 -36.21 -9.24 -5.10
N GLU A 104 -35.58 -9.91 -6.06
CA GLU A 104 -36.27 -10.80 -7.01
C GLU A 104 -36.40 -12.25 -6.52
N GLY A 105 -35.64 -12.65 -5.48
CA GLY A 105 -35.74 -13.98 -4.89
C GLY A 105 -35.16 -15.10 -5.76
N LYS A 106 -34.29 -14.77 -6.73
CA LYS A 106 -33.68 -15.77 -7.62
C LYS A 106 -32.71 -16.68 -6.85
N PRO A 107 -32.65 -17.99 -7.16
CA PRO A 107 -31.67 -18.89 -6.57
C PRO A 107 -30.26 -18.55 -7.06
N PRO A 108 -29.20 -18.73 -6.24
CA PRO A 108 -27.82 -18.43 -6.62
C PRO A 108 -27.33 -19.06 -7.93
N GLN A 109 -27.86 -20.22 -8.32
CA GLN A 109 -27.50 -20.88 -9.59
C GLN A 109 -27.94 -20.06 -10.80
N GLU A 110 -29.14 -19.47 -10.76
CA GLU A 110 -29.68 -18.67 -11.88
C GLU A 110 -28.89 -17.37 -12.03
N ILE A 111 -28.53 -16.74 -10.91
CA ILE A 111 -27.70 -15.52 -10.88
C ILE A 111 -26.29 -15.81 -11.42
N ALA A 112 -25.73 -16.98 -11.10
CA ALA A 112 -24.44 -17.42 -11.61
C ALA A 112 -24.46 -17.61 -13.14
N ASP A 113 -25.51 -18.26 -13.66
CA ASP A 113 -25.68 -18.49 -15.08
C ASP A 113 -25.86 -17.15 -15.85
N GLU A 114 -26.57 -16.17 -15.28
CA GLU A 114 -26.76 -14.84 -15.88
C GLU A 114 -25.51 -13.95 -15.85
N SER A 115 -24.75 -14.00 -14.76
CA SER A 115 -23.54 -13.16 -14.58
C SER A 115 -22.28 -13.78 -15.16
N GLY A 116 -22.28 -15.09 -15.44
CA GLY A 116 -21.10 -15.86 -15.83
C GLY A 116 -20.08 -16.05 -14.69
N VAL A 117 -20.45 -15.72 -13.46
CA VAL A 117 -19.63 -15.91 -12.26
C VAL A 117 -19.88 -17.29 -11.68
N ASP A 118 -18.88 -17.88 -11.03
CA ASP A 118 -19.06 -19.18 -10.39
C ASP A 118 -20.11 -19.12 -9.26
N VAL A 119 -20.92 -20.17 -9.16
CA VAL A 119 -22.03 -20.23 -8.20
C VAL A 119 -21.59 -20.09 -6.74
N GLU A 120 -20.35 -20.48 -6.41
CA GLU A 120 -19.86 -20.42 -5.04
C GLU A 120 -19.55 -18.97 -4.63
N SER A 121 -18.97 -18.17 -5.53
CA SER A 121 -18.82 -16.73 -5.34
C SER A 121 -20.15 -16.03 -5.13
N ILE A 122 -21.18 -16.38 -5.91
CA ILE A 122 -22.54 -15.84 -5.73
C ILE A 122 -23.10 -16.24 -4.37
N ARG A 123 -22.93 -17.49 -3.94
CA ARG A 123 -23.37 -17.97 -2.62
C ARG A 123 -22.70 -17.22 -1.48
N ILE A 124 -21.40 -16.96 -1.56
CA ILE A 124 -20.67 -16.20 -0.54
C ILE A 124 -21.27 -14.79 -0.39
N MET A 125 -21.58 -14.12 -1.51
CA MET A 125 -22.22 -12.81 -1.48
C MET A 125 -23.66 -12.88 -0.93
N ALA A 126 -24.45 -13.88 -1.35
CA ALA A 126 -25.81 -14.08 -0.85
C ALA A 126 -25.84 -14.30 0.68
N GLN A 127 -24.93 -15.14 1.20
CA GLN A 127 -24.78 -15.40 2.63
C GLN A 127 -24.45 -14.15 3.46
N TYR A 128 -23.79 -13.16 2.86
CA TYR A 128 -23.56 -11.87 3.52
C TYR A 128 -24.89 -11.12 3.72
N TYR A 129 -25.77 -11.12 2.72
CA TYR A 129 -27.06 -10.46 2.80
C TYR A 129 -28.05 -11.17 3.72
N ASP A 130 -28.01 -12.51 3.80
CA ASP A 130 -28.82 -13.28 4.76
C ASP A 130 -28.55 -12.89 6.22
N LYS A 131 -27.33 -12.42 6.51
CA LYS A 131 -26.91 -11.99 7.85
C LYS A 131 -27.24 -10.54 8.16
N MET A 132 -27.69 -9.76 7.17
CA MET A 132 -28.09 -8.36 7.40
C MET A 132 -29.55 -8.31 7.85
N PRO A 133 -29.86 -7.60 8.97
CA PRO A 133 -31.24 -7.33 9.32
C PRO A 133 -31.91 -6.49 8.21
N PRO A 134 -33.23 -6.66 7.96
CA PRO A 134 -33.92 -5.83 6.99
C PRO A 134 -33.76 -4.35 7.34
N LEU A 135 -33.42 -3.54 6.34
CA LEU A 135 -33.42 -2.08 6.47
C LEU A 135 -34.85 -1.65 6.82
N GLN A 136 -35.05 -1.24 8.09
CA GLN A 136 -36.30 -0.66 8.60
C GLN A 136 -36.41 0.81 8.19
#